data_AF-A0A564Q4D0-F1
#
_entry.id   AF-A0A564Q4D0-F1
#
_cell.length_a   1.000
_cell.length_b   1.000
_cell.length_c   1.000
_cell.angle_alpha   90.00
_cell.angle_beta   90.00
_cell.angle_gamma   90.00
#
_symmetry.space_group_name_H-M   'P 1'
#
loop_
_entity.id
_entity.type
_entity.pdbx_description
1 polymer ?
#
loop_
_entity_poly.entity_id
_entity_poly.type
_entity_poly.pdbx_seq_one_letter_code
_entity_poly.pdbx_strand_id
1 'polypeptide(L)'
;MIEDARDLKFLITNIQVYIFSDREEIVNPGGLPPGMSYSDLGKKSMPRNFSLFGLMQRMALVEKVGTGILRMNQAMDEYKLEKPIIEADENWFSIIFKRPEASFEGRVISQKTVEKTVEKILGLIKENPKITQRELAIKTGLFRYLNSHSYMKVRGNNGGDDN
;
A
#
# COMPACT_ATOMS: atom_id res chain seq x y z
N MET A 1 -34.74 -19.56 34.72
CA MET A 1 -34.19 -20.08 33.45
C MET A 1 -34.27 -19.01 32.38
N ILE A 2 -33.42 -17.98 32.46
CA ILE A 2 -33.18 -17.04 31.33
C ILE A 2 -31.72 -16.60 31.47
N GLU A 3 -30.79 -17.41 31.00
CA GLU A 3 -29.36 -17.05 30.94
C GLU A 3 -28.73 -17.42 29.58
N ASP A 4 -29.55 -17.79 28.60
CA ASP A 4 -29.11 -18.39 27.32
C ASP A 4 -29.03 -17.39 26.15
N ALA A 5 -29.36 -16.11 26.39
CA ALA A 5 -29.39 -15.08 25.34
C ALA A 5 -28.10 -14.24 25.25
N ARG A 6 -27.21 -14.33 26.25
CA ARG A 6 -25.93 -13.60 26.25
C ARG A 6 -24.89 -14.27 25.37
N ASP A 7 -24.91 -15.60 25.29
CA ASP A 7 -23.97 -16.37 24.47
C ASP A 7 -24.34 -16.35 22.98
N LEU A 8 -25.59 -16.00 22.64
CA LEU A 8 -26.05 -15.78 21.27
C LEU A 8 -25.57 -14.45 20.65
N LYS A 9 -24.84 -13.62 21.40
CA LYS A 9 -24.57 -12.21 21.05
C LYS A 9 -23.47 -12.04 19.98
N PHE A 10 -22.65 -13.06 19.74
CA PHE A 10 -21.56 -13.00 18.74
C PHE A 10 -21.74 -13.94 17.54
N LEU A 11 -22.75 -14.82 17.56
CA LEU A 11 -22.96 -15.82 16.50
C LEU A 11 -23.44 -15.22 15.16
N ILE A 12 -23.82 -13.94 15.14
CA ILE A 12 -24.36 -13.23 13.96
C ILE A 12 -23.52 -12.04 13.51
N THR A 13 -22.37 -11.80 14.13
CA THR A 13 -21.48 -10.70 13.76
C THR A 13 -20.36 -11.22 12.87
N ASN A 14 -20.30 -10.73 11.63
CA ASN A 14 -19.20 -11.04 10.71
C ASN A 14 -17.95 -10.23 11.07
N ILE A 15 -16.79 -10.70 10.63
CA ILE A 15 -15.58 -9.87 10.60
C ILE A 15 -15.84 -8.70 9.65
N GLN A 16 -15.59 -7.49 10.12
CA GLN A 16 -15.79 -6.27 9.36
C GLN A 16 -14.42 -5.73 8.93
N VAL A 17 -14.33 -5.29 7.67
CA VAL A 17 -13.14 -4.66 7.12
C VAL A 17 -13.53 -3.27 6.66
N TYR A 18 -12.98 -2.27 7.31
CA TYR A 18 -13.16 -0.86 6.99
C TYR A 18 -11.94 -0.35 6.25
N ILE A 19 -12.18 0.35 5.14
CA ILE A 19 -11.13 0.94 4.32
C ILE A 19 -11.36 2.45 4.31
N PHE A 20 -10.42 3.19 4.88
CA PHE A 20 -10.39 4.64 4.89
C PHE A 20 -9.27 5.15 3.96
N SER A 21 -9.25 6.45 3.71
CA SER A 21 -8.19 7.08 2.93
C SER A 21 -6.81 6.92 3.59
N ASP A 22 -6.77 6.97 4.91
CA ASP A 22 -5.58 7.03 5.76
C ASP A 22 -5.29 5.73 6.51
N ARG A 23 -6.21 4.76 6.53
CA ARG A 23 -6.03 3.49 7.25
C ARG A 23 -6.94 2.38 6.75
N GLU A 24 -6.55 1.15 7.05
CA GLU A 24 -7.40 -0.04 6.97
C GLU A 24 -7.63 -0.59 8.39
N GLU A 25 -8.86 -0.95 8.72
CA GLU A 25 -9.23 -1.46 10.04
C GLU A 25 -10.01 -2.77 9.90
N ILE A 26 -9.55 -3.80 10.61
CA ILE A 26 -10.21 -5.11 10.64
C ILE A 26 -10.77 -5.32 12.04
N VAL A 27 -12.09 -5.42 12.14
CA VAL A 27 -12.83 -5.54 13.41
C VAL A 27 -13.42 -6.93 13.52
N ASN A 28 -12.97 -7.66 14.53
CA ASN A 28 -13.43 -9.00 14.85
C ASN A 28 -14.31 -8.98 16.12
N PRO A 29 -15.53 -9.50 16.06
CA PRO A 29 -16.35 -9.69 17.24
C PRO A 29 -15.76 -10.69 18.25
N GLY A 30 -15.94 -10.35 19.52
CA GLY A 30 -15.43 -11.05 20.70
C GLY A 30 -14.02 -10.58 21.10
N GLY A 31 -13.85 -10.32 22.40
CA GLY A 31 -12.61 -9.84 23.00
C GLY A 31 -11.49 -10.86 23.13
N LEU A 32 -10.48 -10.56 23.95
CA LEU A 32 -9.40 -11.52 24.18
C LEU A 32 -9.92 -12.84 24.79
N PRO A 33 -9.34 -14.00 24.43
CA PRO A 33 -9.70 -15.27 25.06
C PRO A 33 -9.62 -15.20 26.59
N PRO A 34 -10.51 -15.87 27.34
CA PRO A 34 -10.43 -15.91 28.79
C PRO A 34 -9.04 -16.34 29.27
N GLY A 35 -8.47 -15.59 30.22
CA GLY A 35 -7.12 -15.82 30.74
C GLY A 35 -5.98 -15.22 29.90
N MET A 36 -6.27 -14.48 28.83
CA MET A 36 -5.31 -13.72 28.04
C MET A 36 -5.43 -12.22 28.31
N SER A 37 -4.31 -11.57 28.63
CA SER A 37 -4.23 -10.11 28.74
C SER A 37 -3.70 -9.49 27.44
N TYR A 38 -3.90 -8.18 27.26
CA TYR A 38 -3.31 -7.44 26.14
C TYR A 38 -1.78 -7.58 26.09
N SER A 39 -1.12 -7.67 27.26
CA SER A 39 0.35 -7.81 27.35
C SER A 39 0.91 -9.17 26.89
N ASP A 40 0.03 -10.17 26.76
CA ASP A 40 0.34 -11.51 26.28
C ASP A 40 0.30 -11.61 24.75
N LEU A 41 -0.30 -10.63 24.08
CA LEU A 41 -0.39 -10.58 22.62
C LEU A 41 1.02 -10.61 21.99
N GLY A 42 1.21 -11.51 21.03
CA GLY A 42 2.48 -11.74 20.34
C GLY A 42 3.51 -12.54 21.14
N LYS A 43 3.18 -12.97 22.36
CA LYS A 43 4.04 -13.84 23.20
C LYS A 43 3.40 -15.22 23.43
N LYS A 44 2.09 -15.24 23.67
CA LYS A 44 1.31 -16.47 23.92
C LYS A 44 0.29 -16.70 22.81
N SER A 45 -0.06 -17.96 22.62
CA SER A 45 -1.13 -18.36 21.71
C SER A 45 -2.16 -19.17 22.47
N MET A 46 -3.38 -18.66 22.52
CA MET A 46 -4.51 -19.34 23.13
C MET A 46 -5.66 -19.34 22.11
N PRO A 47 -5.77 -20.37 21.26
CA PRO A 47 -6.87 -20.45 20.31
C PRO A 47 -8.19 -20.66 21.06
N ARG A 48 -9.23 -19.91 20.72
CA ARG A 48 -10.58 -20.17 21.27
C ARG A 48 -11.14 -21.52 20.80
N ASN A 49 -10.79 -21.94 19.58
CA ASN A 49 -11.18 -23.22 18.99
C ASN A 49 -9.95 -24.05 18.61
N PHE A 50 -9.60 -25.01 19.44
CA PHE A 50 -8.45 -25.90 19.24
C PHE A 50 -8.56 -26.78 18.00
N SER A 51 -9.76 -27.24 17.66
CA SER A 51 -9.99 -28.09 16.48
C SER A 51 -9.72 -27.34 15.17
N LEU A 52 -10.23 -26.10 15.07
CA LEU A 52 -9.97 -25.24 13.92
C LEU A 52 -8.48 -24.89 13.82
N PHE A 53 -7.85 -24.53 14.94
CA PHE A 53 -6.42 -24.25 14.98
C PHE A 53 -5.59 -25.46 14.51
N GLY A 54 -5.90 -26.66 15.02
CA GLY A 54 -5.21 -27.89 14.64
C GLY A 54 -5.40 -28.24 13.16
N LEU A 55 -6.57 -27.96 12.58
CA LEU A 55 -6.80 -28.12 11.14
C LEU A 55 -5.94 -27.13 10.33
N MET A 56 -5.95 -25.85 10.69
CA MET A 56 -5.13 -24.83 10.02
C MET A 56 -3.64 -25.16 10.08
N GLN A 57 -3.17 -25.70 11.21
CA GLN A 57 -1.78 -26.12 11.39
C GLN A 57 -1.41 -27.28 10.45
N ARG A 58 -2.27 -28.30 10.34
CA ARG A 58 -2.06 -29.43 9.41
C ARG A 58 -2.09 -29.01 7.94
N MET A 59 -2.87 -27.98 7.61
CA MET A 59 -2.92 -27.40 6.26
C MET A 59 -1.79 -26.40 6.00
N ALA A 60 -0.85 -26.22 6.93
CA ALA A 60 0.24 -25.24 6.83
C ALA A 60 -0.23 -23.78 6.62
N LEU A 61 -1.46 -23.45 7.04
CA LEU A 61 -1.97 -22.06 7.00
C LEU A 61 -1.51 -21.23 8.21
N VAL A 62 -1.07 -21.92 9.27
CA VAL A 62 -0.43 -21.29 10.43
C VAL A 62 0.89 -21.99 10.68
N GLU A 63 1.99 -21.24 10.69
CA GLU A 63 3.33 -21.83 10.78
C GLU A 63 3.71 -22.20 12.22
N LYS A 64 3.63 -21.22 13.13
CA LYS A 64 4.12 -21.35 14.51
C LYS A 64 3.14 -20.72 15.48
N VAL A 65 2.93 -21.43 16.59
CA VAL A 65 2.06 -21.01 17.70
C VAL A 65 2.53 -19.66 18.23
N GLY A 66 1.66 -18.65 18.21
CA GLY A 66 1.90 -17.35 18.86
C GLY A 66 2.80 -16.35 18.14
N THR A 67 3.30 -16.67 16.94
CA THR A 67 4.23 -15.78 16.21
C THR A 67 3.54 -14.83 15.22
N GLY A 68 2.22 -14.95 15.04
CA GLY A 68 1.49 -14.18 14.01
C GLY A 68 1.69 -12.67 14.13
N ILE A 69 1.54 -12.12 15.34
CA ILE A 69 1.74 -10.68 15.60
C ILE A 69 3.20 -10.27 15.38
N LEU A 70 4.16 -11.10 15.80
CA LEU A 70 5.58 -10.84 15.59
C LEU A 70 5.90 -10.77 14.09
N ARG A 71 5.42 -11.74 13.30
CA ARG A 71 5.65 -11.79 11.85
C ARG A 71 5.00 -10.63 11.13
N MET A 72 3.80 -10.26 11.55
CA MET A 72 3.11 -9.09 11.03
C MET A 72 3.94 -7.83 11.30
N ASN A 73 4.45 -7.64 12.52
CA ASN A 73 5.34 -6.53 12.84
C ASN A 73 6.64 -6.54 12.03
N GLN A 74 7.24 -7.71 11.82
CA GLN A 74 8.42 -7.87 10.96
C GLN A 74 8.13 -7.49 9.51
N ALA A 75 6.99 -7.91 8.97
CA ALA A 75 6.56 -7.52 7.63
C ALA A 75 6.37 -5.99 7.54
N MET A 76 5.75 -5.35 8.54
CA MET A 76 5.66 -3.87 8.54
C MET A 76 7.05 -3.22 8.56
N ASP A 77 7.98 -3.73 9.37
CA ASP A 77 9.37 -3.24 9.45
C ASP A 77 10.10 -3.40 8.09
N GLU A 78 9.91 -4.52 7.38
CA GLU A 78 10.49 -4.77 6.04
C GLU A 78 10.04 -3.73 5.00
N TYR A 79 8.77 -3.31 5.05
CA TYR A 79 8.21 -2.28 4.16
C TYR A 79 8.35 -0.85 4.71
N LYS A 80 9.04 -0.65 5.85
CA LYS A 80 9.21 0.64 6.51
C LYS A 80 7.88 1.32 6.86
N LEU A 81 6.89 0.53 7.26
CA LEU A 81 5.57 0.99 7.66
C LEU A 81 5.44 1.04 9.19
N GLU A 82 4.53 1.87 9.68
CA GLU A 82 4.15 1.85 11.11
C GLU A 82 3.55 0.50 11.49
N LYS A 83 3.88 0.00 12.68
CA LYS A 83 3.29 -1.24 13.20
C LYS A 83 1.78 -1.07 13.40
N PRO A 84 0.98 -2.15 13.22
CA PRO A 84 -0.45 -2.05 13.33
C PRO A 84 -0.83 -1.78 14.78
N ILE A 85 -1.85 -0.93 14.98
CA ILE A 85 -2.41 -0.70 16.31
C ILE A 85 -3.40 -1.83 16.58
N ILE A 86 -3.27 -2.47 17.73
CA ILE A 86 -4.22 -3.47 18.19
C ILE A 86 -5.05 -2.83 19.29
N GLU A 87 -6.37 -2.91 19.15
CA GLU A 87 -7.31 -2.49 20.19
C GLU A 87 -8.15 -3.69 20.56
N ALA A 88 -8.27 -3.97 21.85
CA ALA A 88 -9.06 -5.11 22.31
C ALA A 88 -9.76 -4.76 23.62
N ASP A 89 -11.06 -5.03 23.65
CA ASP A 89 -11.87 -4.97 24.86
C ASP A 89 -12.52 -6.34 25.11
N GLU A 90 -13.54 -6.40 25.96
CA GLU A 90 -14.26 -7.63 26.29
C GLU A 90 -15.06 -8.19 25.11
N ASN A 91 -15.53 -7.33 24.21
CA ASN A 91 -16.46 -7.64 23.15
C ASN A 91 -15.88 -7.50 21.74
N TRP A 92 -14.76 -6.83 21.56
CA TRP A 92 -14.18 -6.53 20.25
C TRP A 92 -12.68 -6.66 20.25
N PHE A 93 -12.16 -7.09 19.10
CA PHE A 93 -10.75 -7.08 18.77
C PHE A 93 -10.57 -6.41 17.42
N SER A 94 -9.84 -5.31 17.38
CA SER A 94 -9.57 -4.53 16.18
C SER A 94 -8.08 -4.49 15.90
N ILE A 95 -7.74 -4.48 14.62
CA ILE A 95 -6.39 -4.20 14.15
C ILE A 95 -6.42 -3.12 13.07
N ILE A 96 -5.60 -2.10 13.26
CA ILE A 96 -5.59 -0.89 12.44
C ILE A 96 -4.22 -0.76 11.77
N PHE A 97 -4.21 -0.74 10.44
CA PHE A 97 -3.05 -0.48 9.61
C PHE A 97 -3.13 0.95 9.11
N LYS A 98 -2.14 1.79 9.43
CA LYS A 98 -2.09 3.15 8.87
C LYS A 98 -1.49 3.11 7.48
N ARG A 99 -2.08 3.87 6.56
CA ARG A 99 -1.46 4.15 5.27
C ARG A 99 -0.32 5.14 5.53
N PRO A 100 0.87 4.92 4.95
CA PRO A 100 1.92 5.92 4.98
C PRO A 100 1.37 7.20 4.35
N GLU A 101 1.60 8.35 4.99
CA GLU A 101 1.33 9.61 4.33
C GLU A 101 2.14 9.62 3.04
N ALA A 102 1.47 9.79 1.89
CA ALA A 102 2.16 9.95 0.63
C ALA A 102 3.13 11.11 0.83
N SER A 103 4.45 10.82 0.86
CA SER A 103 5.44 11.88 0.97
C SER A 103 5.11 12.88 -0.12
N PHE A 104 4.85 14.12 0.30
CA PHE A 104 4.41 15.22 -0.55
C PHE A 104 5.48 15.62 -1.59
N GLU A 105 6.49 14.78 -1.81
CA GLU A 105 7.58 14.93 -2.75
C GLU A 105 7.06 14.84 -4.20
N GLY A 106 6.04 14.01 -4.46
CA GLY A 106 5.46 13.88 -5.80
C GLY A 106 4.79 15.16 -6.32
N ARG A 107 4.09 15.91 -5.45
CA ARG A 107 3.42 17.16 -5.84
C ARG A 107 4.41 18.30 -6.05
N VAL A 108 5.40 18.46 -5.17
CA VAL A 108 6.40 19.53 -5.28
C VAL A 108 7.32 19.33 -6.49
N ILE A 109 7.72 18.08 -6.79
CA ILE A 109 8.50 17.79 -8.00
C ILE A 109 7.67 18.09 -9.26
N SER A 110 6.38 17.75 -9.27
CA SER A 110 5.50 18.03 -10.43
C SER A 110 5.34 19.53 -10.70
N GLN A 111 5.11 20.35 -9.67
CA GLN A 111 4.96 21.80 -9.82
C GLN A 111 6.27 22.46 -10.29
N LYS A 112 7.39 22.13 -9.64
CA LYS A 112 8.71 22.68 -9.98
C LYS A 112 9.18 22.27 -11.37
N THR A 113 8.77 21.10 -11.86
CA THR A 113 9.08 20.63 -13.22
C THR A 113 8.21 21.30 -14.28
N VAL A 114 6.93 21.56 -13.97
CA VAL A 114 6.02 22.29 -14.86
C VAL A 114 6.46 23.74 -15.01
N GLU A 115 6.81 24.42 -13.91
CA GLU A 115 7.28 25.81 -13.95
C GLU A 115 8.53 25.99 -14.83
N LYS A 116 9.56 25.17 -14.61
CA LYS A 116 10.79 25.20 -15.42
C LYS A 116 10.56 24.86 -16.89
N THR A 117 9.59 23.99 -17.15
CA THR A 117 9.20 23.60 -18.51
C THR A 117 8.51 24.76 -19.23
N VAL A 118 7.60 25.45 -18.55
CA VAL A 118 6.88 26.61 -19.08
C VAL A 118 7.85 27.76 -19.37
N GLU A 119 8.80 28.04 -18.46
CA GLU A 119 9.85 29.03 -18.69
C GLU A 119 10.70 28.71 -19.93
N LYS A 120 11.10 27.44 -20.09
CA LYS A 120 11.88 26.99 -21.25
C LYS A 120 11.10 27.15 -22.56
N ILE A 121 9.81 26.82 -22.57
CA ILE A 121 8.93 26.98 -23.75
C ILE A 121 8.78 28.47 -24.10
N LEU A 122 8.53 29.32 -23.10
CA LEU A 122 8.38 30.77 -23.30
C LEU A 122 9.67 31.42 -23.82
N GLY A 123 10.85 31.00 -23.33
CA GLY A 123 12.15 31.46 -23.84
C GLY A 123 12.32 31.15 -25.33
N LEU A 124 12.02 29.91 -25.73
CA LEU A 124 12.15 29.48 -27.13
C LEU A 124 11.17 30.20 -28.09
N ILE A 125 9.96 30.52 -27.62
CA ILE A 125 8.98 31.31 -28.39
C ILE A 125 9.45 32.76 -28.54
N LYS A 126 10.06 33.34 -27.51
CA LYS A 126 10.63 34.70 -27.58
C LYS A 126 11.81 34.77 -28.55
N GLU A 127 12.69 33.79 -28.55
CA GLU A 127 13.85 33.74 -29.44
C GLU A 127 13.49 33.51 -30.91
N ASN A 128 12.45 32.69 -31.17
CA ASN A 128 11.96 32.45 -32.52
C ASN A 128 10.42 32.41 -32.53
N PRO A 129 9.75 33.54 -32.84
CA PRO A 129 8.29 33.61 -32.88
C PRO A 129 7.62 32.70 -33.91
N LYS A 130 8.37 32.18 -34.90
CA LYS A 130 7.88 31.23 -35.91
C LYS A 130 8.18 29.77 -35.58
N ILE A 131 8.72 29.49 -34.38
CA ILE A 131 9.09 28.13 -33.97
C ILE A 131 7.87 27.20 -34.05
N THR A 132 8.05 26.06 -34.71
CA THR A 132 6.97 25.09 -34.88
C THR A 132 6.83 24.19 -33.64
N GLN A 133 5.65 23.62 -33.43
CA GLN A 133 5.40 22.69 -32.32
C GLN A 133 6.37 21.49 -32.33
N ARG A 134 6.80 21.04 -33.52
CA ARG A 134 7.77 19.95 -33.69
C ARG A 134 9.16 20.33 -33.20
N GLU A 135 9.62 21.53 -33.53
CA GLU A 135 10.93 22.04 -33.08
C GLU A 135 10.95 22.30 -31.58
N LEU A 136 9.85 22.82 -31.02
CA LEU A 136 9.67 22.96 -29.58
C LEU A 136 9.77 21.61 -28.86
N ALA A 137 9.09 20.58 -29.35
CA ALA A 137 9.13 19.24 -28.77
C ALA A 137 10.55 18.64 -28.77
N ILE A 138 11.31 18.82 -29.86
CA ILE A 138 12.70 18.35 -29.94
C ILE A 138 13.62 19.08 -28.95
N LYS A 139 13.51 20.42 -28.85
CA LYS A 139 14.34 21.24 -27.95
C LYS A 139 13.97 21.09 -26.47
N THR A 140 12.72 20.77 -26.17
CA THR A 140 12.22 20.59 -24.79
C THR A 140 12.25 19.14 -24.33
N GLY A 141 12.27 18.17 -25.25
CA GLY A 141 12.15 16.73 -24.95
C GLY A 141 10.72 16.28 -24.67
N LEU A 142 9.73 17.14 -24.91
CA LEU A 142 8.31 16.88 -24.61
C LEU A 142 7.59 16.36 -25.85
N PHE A 143 7.65 15.04 -26.05
CA PHE A 143 6.86 14.37 -27.09
C PHE A 143 5.47 14.04 -26.54
N ARG A 144 4.42 14.45 -27.26
CA ARG A 144 3.03 14.34 -26.81
C ARG A 144 2.56 12.88 -26.60
N TYR A 145 3.30 11.91 -27.12
CA TYR A 145 3.14 10.48 -26.83
C TYR A 145 4.49 9.79 -26.92
N LEU A 146 4.87 9.03 -25.88
CA LEU A 146 5.53 7.71 -25.92
C LEU A 146 6.08 7.33 -24.53
N ASN A 147 5.21 6.82 -23.66
CA ASN A 147 5.60 5.75 -22.74
C ASN A 147 5.64 4.43 -23.55
N SER A 148 6.66 4.22 -24.39
CA SER A 148 7.01 2.87 -24.92
C SER A 148 8.14 2.90 -25.98
N HIS A 149 9.36 2.55 -25.55
CA HIS A 149 10.25 1.53 -26.13
C HIS A 149 10.46 1.35 -27.68
N SER A 150 10.11 2.26 -28.60
CA SER A 150 10.18 1.92 -30.06
C SER A 150 10.75 2.93 -31.05
N TYR A 151 11.56 3.92 -30.65
CA TYR A 151 12.24 4.78 -31.63
C TYR A 151 13.74 4.95 -31.34
N MET A 152 14.42 3.84 -31.03
CA MET A 152 15.88 3.78 -31.09
C MET A 152 16.31 2.80 -32.20
N LYS A 153 15.85 3.03 -33.44
CA LYS A 153 16.39 2.31 -34.59
C LYS A 153 16.19 3.02 -35.92
N VAL A 154 16.67 4.25 -36.07
CA VAL A 154 17.06 4.75 -37.39
C VAL A 154 18.23 5.73 -37.24
N ARG A 155 19.45 5.19 -37.26
CA ARG A 155 20.59 5.71 -38.05
C ARG A 155 21.82 4.84 -37.78
N GLY A 156 21.88 3.76 -38.54
CA GLY A 156 23.09 2.98 -38.79
C GLY A 156 22.99 2.48 -40.21
N ASN A 157 23.32 3.34 -41.19
CA ASN A 157 23.91 2.89 -42.43
C ASN A 157 24.62 4.06 -43.12
N ASN A 158 25.95 4.01 -43.11
CA ASN A 158 26.79 4.68 -44.08
C ASN A 158 26.62 3.97 -45.43
N GLY A 159 26.39 4.72 -46.49
CA GLY A 159 26.25 4.18 -47.85
C GLY A 159 25.74 5.22 -48.83
N GLY A 160 26.65 6.08 -49.28
CA GLY A 160 26.60 6.90 -50.49
C GLY A 160 28.07 7.23 -50.76
N ASP A 161 28.75 6.59 -51.70
CA ASP A 161 28.62 6.70 -53.16
C ASP A 161 28.49 8.15 -53.60
N ASP A 162 29.64 8.84 -53.54
CA ASP A 162 29.90 10.06 -54.27
C ASP A 162 30.62 9.67 -55.57
N ASN A 163 29.91 9.77 -56.69
CA ASN A 163 30.45 10.10 -58.00
C ASN A 163 29.44 11.01 -58.70
#